data_AF-A0A4Y7RIW5-F1
#
_entry.id   AF-A0A4Y7RIW5-F1
#
_cell.length_a   1.000
_cell.length_b   1.000
_cell.length_c   1.000
_cell.angle_alpha   90.00
_cell.angle_beta   90.00
_cell.angle_gamma   90.00
#
_symmetry.space_group_name_H-M   'P 1'
#
loop_
_entity.id
_entity.type
_entity.pdbx_description
1 polymer ?
#
loop_
_entity_poly.entity_id
_entity_poly.type
_entity_poly.pdbx_seq_one_letter_code
_entity_poly.pdbx_strand_id
1 'polypeptide(L)' 'MENDAGVLVDLYVPRKCAATNRLITSKDHASVQIVVADVDANGRREDDSINRLATKAGLLRNVWSYQK' A
#
# COMPACT_ATOMS: atom_id res chain seq x y z
N MET A 1 14.75 8.19 8.52
CA MET A 1 16.08 8.73 8.85
C MET A 1 16.89 7.60 9.46
N GLU A 2 18.13 7.41 9.03
CA GLU A 2 19.03 6.39 9.58
C GLU A 2 20.16 7.08 10.34
N ASN A 3 20.63 6.47 11.43
CA ASN A 3 21.83 6.93 12.13
C ASN A 3 23.10 6.31 11.50
N ASP A 4 24.29 6.74 11.94
CA ASP A 4 25.58 6.26 11.42
C ASP A 4 25.83 4.76 11.62
N ALA A 5 25.02 4.09 12.47
CA ALA A 5 25.04 2.64 12.67
C ALA A 5 24.07 1.89 11.73
N GLY A 6 23.45 2.58 10.77
CA GLY A 6 22.50 2.00 9.81
C GLY A 6 21.15 1.62 10.43
N VAL A 7 20.84 2.12 11.63
CA VAL A 7 19.57 1.86 12.30
C VAL A 7 18.58 2.96 11.95
N LEU A 8 17.38 2.58 11.52
CA LEU A 8 16.28 3.51 11.27
C LEU A 8 15.85 4.14 12.60
N VAL A 9 16.11 5.44 12.75
CA VAL A 9 15.77 6.22 13.95
C VAL A 9 14.42 6.91 13.86
N ASP A 10 13.75 6.82 12.71
CA ASP A 10 12.42 7.42 12.54
C ASP A 10 11.34 6.61 13.26
N LEU A 11 10.53 7.29 14.07
CA LEU A 11 9.40 6.71 14.79
C LEU A 11 8.26 6.30 13.83
N TYR A 12 8.14 6.97 12.69
CA TYR A 12 7.11 6.71 11.70
C TYR A 12 7.54 7.16 10.31
N VAL A 13 7.36 6.29 9.31
CA VAL A 13 7.53 6.62 7.90
C VAL A 13 6.14 6.86 7.29
N PRO A 14 5.82 8.11 6.88
CA PRO A 14 4.49 8.44 6.37
C PRO A 14 4.18 7.80 5.01
N ARG A 15 2.89 7.55 4.80
CA ARG A 15 2.36 7.09 3.51
C ARG A 15 2.55 8.18 2.44
N LYS A 16 2.73 7.75 1.19
CA LYS A 16 2.78 8.65 0.03
C LYS A 16 1.49 8.50 -0.78
N CYS A 17 0.96 9.61 -1.26
CA CYS A 17 -0.13 9.61 -2.23
C CYS A 17 0.36 9.01 -3.55
N ALA A 18 -0.35 8.02 -4.08
CA ALA A 18 0.04 7.34 -5.33
C ALA A 18 -0.06 8.25 -6.56
N ALA A 19 -0.97 9.21 -6.57
CA ALA A 19 -1.19 10.10 -7.72
C ALA A 19 -0.16 11.24 -7.81
N THR A 20 0.20 11.84 -6.67
CA THR A 20 1.02 13.07 -6.63
C THR A 20 2.40 12.86 -5.99
N ASN A 21 2.69 11.67 -5.46
CA ASN A 21 3.89 11.36 -4.67
C ASN A 21 4.10 12.24 -3.43
N ARG A 22 3.10 13.03 -3.03
CA ARG A 22 3.14 13.86 -1.82
C ARG A 22 3.01 12.99 -0.57
N LEU A 23 3.75 13.35 0.48
CA LEU A 23 3.64 12.69 1.79
C LEU A 23 2.30 13.05 2.46
N ILE A 24 1.62 12.02 2.96
CA ILE A 24 0.39 12.14 3.74
C ILE A 24 0.79 12.32 5.20
N THR A 25 0.50 13.50 5.76
CA THR A 25 0.87 13.83 7.13
C THR A 25 -0.20 13.34 8.11
N SER A 26 0.14 13.23 9.40
CA SER A 26 -0.75 12.67 10.42
C SER A 26 -2.01 13.50 10.69
N LYS A 27 -2.02 14.79 10.33
CA LYS A 27 -3.17 15.70 10.48
C LYS A 27 -3.99 15.86 9.20
N ASP A 28 -3.67 15.13 8.15
CA ASP A 28 -4.42 15.17 6.90
C ASP A 28 -5.68 14.28 6.99
N HIS A 29 -6.74 14.84 7.57
CA HIS A 29 -8.04 14.18 7.72
C HIS A 29 -8.86 14.11 6.43
N ALA A 30 -8.43 14.80 5.37
CA ALA A 30 -9.07 14.73 4.06
C ALA A 30 -8.55 13.55 3.22
N SER A 31 -7.39 13.00 3.59
CA SER A 31 -6.84 11.83 2.94
C SER A 31 -7.68 10.57 3.21
N VAL A 32 -7.97 9.83 2.15
CA VAL A 32 -8.73 8.58 2.21
C VAL A 32 -7.93 7.45 1.58
N GLN A 33 -8.14 6.23 2.08
CA GLN A 33 -7.60 5.03 1.47
C GLN A 33 -8.73 4.33 0.70
N ILE A 34 -8.53 4.21 -0.61
CA ILE A 34 -9.49 3.55 -1.50
C ILE A 34 -8.97 2.14 -1.78
N VAL A 35 -9.82 1.15 -1.58
CA VAL A 35 -9.57 -0.24 -1.97
C VAL A 35 -10.54 -0.58 -3.08
N VAL A 36 -10.01 -0.90 -4.26
CA VAL A 36 -10.80 -1.33 -5.41
C VAL A 36 -10.90 -2.86 -5.35
N ALA A 37 -12.11 -3.38 -5.49
CA ALA A 37 -12.35 -4.81 -5.57
C ALA A 37 -12.09 -5.29 -6.99
N ASP A 38 -11.38 -6.42 -7.10
CA ASP A 38 -11.20 -7.09 -8.37
C ASP A 38 -12.43 -7.92 -8.73
N VAL A 39 -12.69 -8.04 -10.02
CA VAL A 39 -13.88 -8.68 -10.58
C VAL A 39 -13.50 -9.81 -11.52
N ASP A 40 -14.26 -10.91 -11.43
CA ASP A 40 -14.15 -12.01 -12.37
C ASP A 40 -14.83 -11.69 -13.71
N ALA A 41 -14.66 -12.58 -14.71
CA ALA A 41 -15.29 -12.43 -16.03
C ALA A 41 -16.83 -12.46 -15.99
N ASN A 42 -17.42 -12.92 -14.90
CA ASN A 42 -18.87 -12.92 -14.67
C ASN A 42 -19.35 -11.67 -13.91
N GLY A 43 -18.46 -10.70 -13.68
CA GLY A 43 -18.74 -9.46 -12.97
C GLY A 43 -18.97 -9.63 -11.47
N ARG A 44 -18.62 -10.79 -10.91
CA ARG A 44 -18.69 -11.04 -9.46
C ARG A 44 -17.40 -10.57 -8.82
N ARG A 45 -17.53 -10.00 -7.63
CA ARG A 45 -16.38 -9.67 -6.79
C ARG A 45 -15.63 -10.98 -6.48
N GLU A 46 -14.35 -11.03 -6.81
CA GLU A 46 -13.51 -12.15 -6.41
C GLU A 46 -13.27 -12.03 -4.91
N ASP A 47 -13.68 -13.06 -4.15
CA ASP A 47 -13.59 -13.06 -2.69
C ASP A 47 -12.12 -13.15 -2.28
N ASP A 48 -11.57 -11.99 -1.96
CA ASP A 48 -10.48 -11.72 -1.02
C ASP A 48 -9.17 -12.52 -1.16
N SER A 49 -8.81 -12.91 -2.38
CA SER A 49 -7.56 -13.62 -2.66
C SER A 49 -6.58 -12.87 -3.57
N ILE A 50 -6.99 -11.75 -4.20
CA ILE A 50 -6.18 -11.13 -5.26
C ILE A 50 -4.93 -10.42 -4.74
N ASN A 51 -4.97 -9.67 -3.63
CA ASN A 51 -3.73 -9.09 -3.09
C ASN A 51 -2.69 -10.15 -2.70
N ARG A 52 -3.09 -11.41 -2.45
CA ARG A 52 -2.18 -12.51 -2.12
C ARG A 52 -1.75 -13.31 -3.36
N LEU A 53 -2.68 -13.55 -4.30
CA LEU A 53 -2.44 -14.30 -5.54
C LEU A 53 -1.74 -13.47 -6.61
N ALA A 54 -2.12 -12.21 -6.83
CA ALA A 54 -1.49 -11.34 -7.82
C ALA A 54 -0.06 -10.92 -7.41
N THR A 55 0.24 -10.86 -6.10
CA THR A 55 1.62 -10.74 -5.61
C THR A 55 2.42 -12.04 -5.81
N LYS A 56 1.81 -13.23 -5.58
CA LYS A 56 2.45 -14.53 -5.87
C LYS A 56 2.68 -14.78 -7.37
N ALA A 57 1.76 -14.32 -8.22
CA ALA A 57 1.80 -14.46 -9.67
C ALA A 57 2.60 -13.34 -10.37
N GLY A 58 3.07 -12.34 -9.62
CA GLY A 58 3.90 -11.24 -10.14
C GLY A 58 3.19 -10.27 -11.10
N LEU A 59 1.86 -10.32 -11.16
CA LEU A 59 1.03 -9.54 -12.09
C LEU A 59 0.83 -8.09 -11.62
N LEU A 60 0.98 -7.83 -10.32
CA LEU A 60 0.91 -6.50 -9.74
C LEU A 60 2.26 -6.08 -9.18
N ARG A 61 2.84 -5.01 -9.72
CA ARG A 61 4.01 -4.32 -9.16
C ARG A 61 3.55 -3.17 -8.28
N ASN A 62 4.19 -3.01 -7.11
CA ASN A 62 3.95 -1.96 -6.10
C ASN A 62 2.67 -2.12 -5.24
N VAL A 63 2.30 -3.35 -4.87
CA VAL A 63 1.32 -3.56 -3.79
C VAL A 63 2.02 -3.34 -2.45
N TRP A 64 1.48 -2.43 -1.63
CA TRP A 64 1.95 -2.23 -0.26
C TRP A 64 1.73 -3.52 0.53
N SER A 65 2.80 -4.08 1.08
CA SER A 65 2.73 -5.21 1.99
C SER A 65 3.04 -4.76 3.41
N TYR A 66 2.26 -5.27 4.36
CA TYR A 66 2.52 -5.09 5.78
C TYR A 66 3.75 -5.92 6.17
N GLN A 67 4.87 -5.28 6.48
CA GLN A 67 5.99 -5.94 7.15
C GLN A 67 5.64 -6.09 8.63
N LYS A 68 5.66 -7.33 9.11
CA LYS A 68 5.56 -7.67 10.53
C LYS A 68 6.92 -7.53 11.19
#